data_AF-A0A811SN22-F1
#
_entry.id   AF-A0A811SN22-F1
#
_cell.length_a   1.000
_cell.length_b   1.000
_cell.length_c   1.000
_cell.angle_alpha   90.00
_cell.angle_beta   90.00
_cell.angle_gamma   90.00
#
_symmetry.space_group_name_H-M   'P 1'
#
loop_
_entity.id
_entity.type
_entity.pdbx_description
1 polymer ?
#
loop_
_entity_poly.entity_id
_entity_poly.type
_entity_poly.pdbx_seq_one_letter_code
_entity_poly.pdbx_strand_id
1 'polypeptide(L)'
;MYKGEEIRRHVVYLDLQECTCREWQVSGKPCPHALIVITTERQPDMKKYVNGYYSVKKLHAAYALVIPSITDKQQWPAVDKGFKVFPQVAKKKKGPRRQRKNRILSYLERTGKATRQVTCKSCGRGPRKQPLSLEGRSRSLVRMNQQRWKRKHRLPSLRQQQQRLQGRRRKLLTKKQLRRKR
;
A
#
# COMPACT_ATOMS: atom_id res chain seq x y z
N MET A 1 26.61 13.41 7.23
CA MET A 1 26.37 13.90 5.86
C MET A 1 24.91 13.68 5.51
N TYR A 2 24.07 14.67 5.78
CA TYR A 2 22.65 14.60 5.45
C TYR A 2 22.53 14.94 3.97
N LYS A 3 22.15 13.95 3.15
CA LYS A 3 21.74 14.22 1.77
C LYS A 3 20.55 15.17 1.85
N GLY A 4 20.73 16.41 1.39
CA GLY A 4 19.62 17.33 1.16
C GLY A 4 18.71 16.69 0.12
N GLU A 5 17.55 16.25 0.56
CA GLU A 5 16.51 15.75 -0.34
C GLU A 5 15.94 16.97 -1.07
N GLU A 6 16.35 17.16 -2.33
CA GLU A 6 15.81 18.23 -3.16
C GLU A 6 14.29 18.05 -3.26
N ILE A 7 13.54 18.96 -2.66
CA ILE A 7 12.08 18.97 -2.77
C ILE A 7 11.71 19.40 -4.19
N ARG A 8 11.58 18.42 -5.08
CA ARG A 8 11.11 18.65 -6.46
C ARG A 8 9.60 18.77 -6.46
N ARG A 9 9.12 19.91 -6.96
CA ARG A 9 7.68 20.16 -7.15
C ARG A 9 7.26 19.67 -8.52
N HIS A 10 6.12 18.99 -8.57
CA HIS A 10 5.55 18.49 -9.81
C HIS A 10 4.16 19.07 -10.02
N VAL A 11 3.94 19.68 -11.19
CA VAL A 11 2.62 20.10 -11.66
C VAL A 11 1.96 18.91 -12.37
N VAL A 12 0.66 18.74 -12.14
CA VAL A 12 -0.18 17.68 -12.70
C VAL A 12 -1.35 18.34 -13.43
N TYR A 13 -1.55 17.98 -14.70
CA TYR A 13 -2.69 18.40 -15.51
C TYR A 13 -3.61 17.19 -15.70
N LEU A 14 -4.78 17.20 -15.06
CA LEU A 14 -5.72 16.07 -15.10
C LEU A 14 -6.40 15.89 -16.45
N ASP A 15 -6.79 17.00 -17.09
CA ASP A 15 -7.53 16.99 -18.37
C ASP A 15 -6.68 16.42 -19.50
N LEU A 16 -5.38 16.74 -19.49
CA LEU A 16 -4.40 16.26 -20.47
C LEU A 16 -3.79 14.91 -20.07
N GLN A 17 -4.03 14.43 -18.84
CA GLN A 17 -3.35 13.26 -18.26
C GLN A 17 -1.83 13.38 -18.26
N GLU A 18 -1.32 14.57 -17.92
CA GLU A 18 0.10 14.89 -17.97
C GLU A 18 0.68 15.23 -16.60
N CYS A 19 1.93 14.79 -16.37
CA CYS A 19 2.72 15.16 -15.21
C CYS A 19 4.07 15.70 -15.65
N THR A 20 4.56 16.74 -14.99
CA THR A 20 5.95 17.23 -15.17
C THR A 20 7.02 16.15 -14.90
N CYS A 21 6.67 15.11 -14.13
CA CYS A 21 7.50 13.93 -13.90
C CYS A 21 7.61 12.99 -15.12
N ARG A 22 6.84 13.21 -16.19
CA ARG A 22 6.80 12.44 -17.46
C ARG A 22 6.42 10.96 -17.36
N GLU A 23 6.33 10.40 -16.16
CA GLU A 23 5.96 9.00 -15.95
C GLU A 23 4.58 8.66 -16.51
N TRP A 24 3.62 9.58 -16.41
CA TRP A 24 2.25 9.35 -16.90
C TRP A 24 2.23 9.25 -18.43
N GLN A 25 2.94 10.14 -19.11
CA GLN A 25 3.02 10.17 -20.58
C GLN A 25 3.69 8.91 -21.14
N VAL A 26 4.71 8.40 -20.46
CA VAL A 26 5.43 7.18 -20.87
C VAL A 26 4.62 5.92 -20.54
N SER A 27 4.03 5.86 -19.35
CA SER A 27 3.35 4.65 -18.87
C SER A 27 1.86 4.61 -19.18
N GLY A 28 1.23 5.69 -19.64
CA GLY A 28 -0.21 5.76 -19.90
C GLY A 28 -1.10 5.53 -18.66
N LYS A 29 -0.53 5.58 -17.45
CA LYS A 29 -1.24 5.41 -16.17
C LYS A 29 -0.80 6.50 -15.19
N PRO A 30 -1.65 6.90 -14.23
CA PRO A 30 -1.32 7.98 -13.31
C PRO A 30 -0.07 7.66 -12.48
N CYS A 31 0.83 8.62 -12.41
CA CYS A 31 2.03 8.58 -11.57
C CYS A 31 1.67 8.84 -10.08
N PRO A 32 2.60 8.64 -9.13
CA PRO A 32 2.35 8.92 -7.71
C PRO A 32 1.85 10.34 -7.44
N HIS A 33 2.36 11.33 -8.19
CA HIS A 33 1.92 12.73 -8.07
C HIS A 33 0.47 12.90 -8.50
N ALA A 34 0.10 12.33 -9.65
CA ALA A 34 -1.25 12.36 -10.16
C ALA A 34 -2.25 11.64 -9.27
N LEU A 35 -1.86 10.49 -8.71
CA LEU A 35 -2.70 9.72 -7.80
C LEU A 35 -3.07 10.53 -6.55
N ILE A 36 -2.15 11.34 -6.01
CA ILE A 36 -2.44 12.21 -4.87
C ILE A 36 -3.54 13.23 -5.24
N VAL A 37 -3.43 13.84 -6.42
CA VAL A 37 -4.44 14.81 -6.88
C VAL A 37 -5.78 14.12 -7.12
N ILE A 38 -5.81 13.01 -7.85
CA ILE A 38 -7.03 12.23 -8.16
C ILE A 38 -7.72 11.75 -6.88
N THR A 39 -6.97 11.28 -5.89
CA THR A 39 -7.52 10.76 -4.62
C THR A 39 -8.03 11.85 -3.67
N THR A 40 -7.80 13.12 -4.00
CA THR A 40 -8.44 14.25 -3.31
C THR A 40 -9.93 14.33 -3.63
N GLU A 41 -10.34 13.88 -4.83
CA GLU A 41 -11.75 13.73 -5.18
C GLU A 41 -12.37 12.55 -4.42
N ARG A 42 -13.64 12.68 -4.04
CA ARG A 42 -14.37 11.61 -3.36
C ARG A 42 -14.89 10.63 -4.41
N GLN A 43 -14.35 9.41 -4.39
CA GLN A 43 -14.70 8.32 -5.33
C GLN A 43 -14.43 8.69 -6.81
N PRO A 44 -13.16 8.96 -7.17
CA PRO A 44 -12.81 9.28 -8.54
C PRO A 44 -13.07 8.07 -9.46
N ASP A 45 -13.59 8.33 -10.65
CA ASP A 45 -13.68 7.30 -11.69
C ASP A 45 -12.30 7.08 -12.30
N MET A 46 -11.58 6.07 -11.78
CA MET A 46 -10.20 5.77 -12.18
C MET A 46 -10.08 5.44 -13.68
N LYS A 47 -11.16 4.96 -14.32
CA LYS A 47 -11.13 4.60 -15.75
C LYS A 47 -10.86 5.81 -16.65
N LYS A 48 -11.22 7.01 -16.20
CA LYS A 48 -11.02 8.26 -16.95
C LYS A 48 -9.56 8.72 -16.97
N TYR A 49 -8.73 8.23 -16.05
CA TYR A 49 -7.33 8.66 -15.88
C TYR A 49 -6.32 7.63 -16.40
N VAL A 50 -6.78 6.47 -16.86
CA VAL A 50 -5.94 5.40 -17.39
C VAL A 50 -6.16 5.30 -18.89
N ASN A 51 -5.07 5.17 -19.65
CA ASN A 51 -5.15 5.02 -21.09
C ASN A 51 -5.92 3.74 -21.49
N GLY A 52 -6.72 3.82 -22.55
CA GLY A 52 -7.51 2.71 -23.10
C GLY A 52 -6.69 1.47 -23.51
N TYR A 53 -5.37 1.59 -23.68
CA TYR A 53 -4.47 0.44 -23.86
C TYR A 53 -4.54 -0.57 -22.70
N TYR A 54 -4.85 -0.13 -21.48
CA TYR A 54 -5.01 -1.00 -20.31
C TYR A 54 -6.40 -1.63 -20.19
N SER A 55 -7.22 -1.55 -21.24
CA SER A 55 -8.53 -2.20 -21.25
C SER A 55 -8.42 -3.71 -21.43
N VAL A 56 -9.37 -4.43 -20.83
CA VAL A 56 -9.51 -5.89 -21.00
C VAL A 56 -9.69 -6.27 -22.47
N LYS A 57 -10.39 -5.43 -23.25
CA LYS A 57 -10.53 -5.61 -24.71
C LYS A 57 -9.18 -5.64 -25.43
N LYS A 58 -8.28 -4.70 -25.10
CA LYS A 58 -6.92 -4.66 -25.67
C LYS A 58 -6.06 -5.82 -25.20
N LEU A 59 -6.22 -6.25 -23.95
CA LEU A 59 -5.58 -7.46 -23.43
C LEU A 59 -6.00 -8.71 -24.22
N HIS A 60 -7.31 -8.91 -24.42
CA HIS A 60 -7.79 -10.03 -25.24
C HIS A 60 -7.31 -9.94 -26.69
N ALA A 61 -7.32 -8.74 -27.28
CA ALA A 61 -6.82 -8.56 -28.65
C ALA A 61 -5.33 -8.92 -28.78
N ALA A 62 -4.50 -8.57 -27.79
CA ALA A 62 -3.07 -8.89 -27.80
C ALA A 62 -2.80 -10.41 -27.70
N TYR A 63 -3.65 -11.14 -26.96
CA TYR A 63 -3.56 -12.59 -26.77
C TYR A 63 -4.63 -13.36 -27.55
N ALA A 64 -5.22 -12.76 -28.59
CA ALA A 64 -6.23 -13.43 -29.41
C ALA A 64 -5.61 -14.56 -30.25
N LEU A 65 -4.30 -14.46 -30.52
CA LEU A 65 -3.54 -15.46 -31.24
C LEU A 65 -3.17 -16.62 -30.30
N VAL A 66 -3.22 -17.83 -30.85
CA VAL A 66 -2.79 -19.04 -30.14
C VAL A 66 -1.26 -19.00 -30.00
N ILE A 67 -0.78 -18.92 -28.76
CA ILE A 67 0.64 -19.12 -28.46
C ILE A 67 0.85 -20.63 -28.35
N PRO A 68 1.59 -21.27 -29.28
CA PRO A 68 1.81 -22.71 -29.22
C PRO A 68 2.57 -23.06 -27.94
N SER A 69 2.17 -24.14 -27.27
CA SER A 69 2.94 -24.69 -26.16
C SER A 69 4.23 -25.29 -26.73
N ILE A 70 5.37 -24.71 -26.36
CA ILE A 70 6.67 -25.27 -26.74
C ILE A 70 7.20 -26.08 -25.57
N THR A 71 7.23 -27.40 -25.72
CA THR A 71 7.59 -28.35 -24.66
C THR A 71 9.11 -28.50 -24.54
N ASP A 72 9.82 -28.50 -25.67
CA ASP A 72 11.27 -28.66 -25.70
C ASP A 72 11.98 -27.50 -26.41
N LYS A 73 13.23 -27.22 -26.01
CA LYS A 73 14.05 -26.15 -26.57
C LYS A 73 14.32 -26.32 -28.05
N GLN A 74 14.33 -27.56 -28.55
CA GLN A 74 14.57 -27.84 -29.97
C GLN A 74 13.43 -27.33 -30.87
N GLN A 75 12.24 -27.10 -30.32
CA GLN A 75 11.09 -26.57 -31.05
C GLN A 75 11.10 -25.03 -31.14
N TRP A 76 12.11 -24.36 -30.56
CA TRP A 76 12.20 -22.90 -30.64
C TRP A 76 12.60 -22.48 -32.06
N PRO A 77 11.86 -21.55 -32.69
CA PRO A 77 12.28 -21.02 -33.98
C PRO A 77 13.62 -20.30 -33.83
N ALA A 78 14.56 -20.61 -34.70
CA ALA A 78 15.80 -19.85 -34.83
C ALA A 78 15.46 -18.49 -35.46
N VAL A 79 15.35 -17.47 -34.61
CA VAL A 79 15.06 -16.10 -35.04
C VAL A 79 16.31 -15.25 -34.86
N ASP A 80 16.75 -14.60 -35.94
CA ASP A 80 17.82 -13.61 -35.92
C ASP A 80 17.33 -12.33 -35.25
N LYS A 81 17.84 -12.06 -34.05
CA LYS A 81 17.39 -10.96 -33.19
C LYS A 81 18.02 -9.62 -33.57
N GLY A 82 18.99 -9.60 -34.49
CA GLY A 82 19.75 -8.40 -34.87
C GLY A 82 20.72 -7.86 -33.80
N PHE A 83 20.66 -8.37 -32.57
CA PHE A 83 21.57 -8.04 -31.48
C PHE A 83 21.90 -9.27 -30.63
N LYS A 84 23.12 -9.31 -30.09
CA LYS A 84 23.57 -10.38 -29.21
C LYS A 84 23.30 -9.99 -27.75
N VAL A 85 22.38 -10.70 -27.10
CA VAL A 85 22.16 -10.55 -25.66
C VAL A 85 23.27 -11.28 -24.91
N PHE A 86 24.20 -10.51 -24.35
CA PHE A 86 25.19 -11.09 -23.44
C PHE A 86 24.55 -11.34 -22.07
N PRO A 87 24.93 -12.41 -21.37
CA PRO A 87 24.55 -12.57 -19.98
C PRO A 87 24.96 -11.33 -19.19
N GLN A 88 24.13 -10.91 -18.24
CA GLN A 88 24.49 -9.82 -17.36
C GLN A 88 25.85 -10.15 -16.72
N VAL A 89 26.81 -9.24 -16.83
CA VAL A 89 28.13 -9.40 -16.22
C VAL A 89 27.89 -9.77 -14.76
N ALA A 90 28.32 -10.99 -14.39
CA ALA A 90 28.10 -11.51 -13.06
C ALA A 90 28.65 -10.49 -12.06
N LYS A 91 27.78 -9.86 -11.28
CA LYS A 91 28.22 -8.98 -10.20
C LYS A 91 29.14 -9.84 -9.33
N LYS A 92 30.40 -9.42 -9.18
CA LYS A 92 31.37 -10.06 -8.27
C LYS A 92 30.63 -10.43 -6.99
N LYS A 93 30.75 -11.70 -6.56
CA LYS A 93 30.07 -12.24 -5.37
C LYS A 93 30.07 -11.13 -4.32
N LYS A 94 28.87 -10.66 -3.91
CA LYS A 94 28.76 -9.73 -2.77
C LYS A 94 29.66 -10.31 -1.68
N GLY A 95 30.58 -9.50 -1.16
CA GLY A 95 31.49 -9.90 -0.09
C GLY A 95 30.74 -10.63 1.04
N PRO A 96 31.46 -11.39 1.88
CA PRO A 96 30.93 -12.43 2.75
C PRO A 96 29.49 -12.15 3.19
N ARG A 97 28.56 -12.97 2.69
CA ARG A 97 27.14 -12.92 3.05
C ARG A 97 27.06 -12.75 4.57
N ARG A 98 26.25 -11.78 5.04
CA ARG A 98 26.04 -11.50 6.47
C ARG A 98 26.00 -12.83 7.23
N GLN A 99 26.91 -13.02 8.19
CA GLN A 99 27.03 -14.25 8.97
C GLN A 99 25.63 -14.74 9.36
N ARG A 100 25.37 -16.05 9.31
CA ARG A 100 24.04 -16.64 9.51
C ARG A 100 23.34 -16.10 10.79
N LYS A 101 24.14 -15.80 11.83
CA LYS A 101 23.70 -15.18 13.10
C LYS A 101 23.16 -13.75 12.97
N ASN A 102 23.67 -12.96 12.03
CA ASN A 102 23.31 -11.56 11.77
C ASN A 102 22.34 -11.42 10.58
N ARG A 103 21.83 -12.54 10.05
CA ARG A 103 20.82 -12.54 8.99
C ARG A 103 19.51 -12.00 9.56
N ILE A 104 18.84 -11.10 8.84
CA ILE A 104 17.47 -10.71 9.18
C ILE A 104 16.57 -11.87 8.75
N LEU A 105 15.89 -12.53 9.70
CA LEU A 105 14.97 -13.62 9.41
C LEU A 105 13.67 -13.08 8.80
N SER A 106 13.13 -13.80 7.81
CA SER A 106 11.81 -13.52 7.27
C SER A 106 10.71 -13.83 8.30
N TYR A 107 9.48 -13.36 8.04
CA TYR A 107 8.35 -13.56 8.95
C TYR A 107 8.08 -15.05 9.23
N LEU A 108 8.17 -15.91 8.22
CA LEU A 108 7.96 -17.36 8.36
C LEU A 108 9.09 -18.08 9.11
N GLU A 109 10.32 -17.57 9.02
CA GLU A 109 11.48 -18.18 9.66
C GLU A 109 11.65 -17.75 11.12
N ARG A 110 10.84 -16.81 11.61
CA ARG A 110 10.96 -16.23 12.94
C ARG A 110 10.41 -17.19 14.01
N THR A 111 11.02 -18.37 14.15
CA THR A 111 10.72 -19.36 15.18
C THR A 111 11.43 -18.99 16.48
N GLY A 112 10.83 -18.07 17.22
CA GLY A 112 11.29 -17.70 18.56
C GLY A 112 10.13 -17.18 19.40
N LYS A 113 10.04 -17.61 20.66
CA LYS A 113 9.10 -17.02 21.63
C LYS A 113 9.40 -15.52 21.73
N ALA A 114 8.39 -14.67 21.61
CA ALA A 114 8.54 -13.22 21.78
C ALA A 114 9.22 -12.95 23.14
N THR A 115 10.48 -12.53 23.11
CA THR A 115 11.31 -12.35 24.33
C THR A 115 10.91 -11.13 25.15
N ARG A 116 9.98 -10.31 24.67
CA ARG A 116 9.34 -9.26 25.47
C ARG A 116 7.83 -9.37 25.34
N GLN A 117 7.21 -9.93 26.38
CA GLN A 117 5.81 -9.67 26.66
C GLN A 117 5.75 -8.24 27.19
N VAL A 118 5.40 -7.29 26.32
CA VAL A 118 5.11 -5.92 26.77
C VAL A 118 3.79 -5.97 27.53
N THR A 119 3.88 -5.87 28.85
CA THR A 119 2.70 -5.70 29.72
C THR A 119 2.23 -4.26 29.61
N CYS A 120 0.93 -4.08 29.41
CA CYS A 120 0.35 -2.74 29.35
C CYS A 120 0.37 -2.12 30.75
N LYS A 121 1.05 -0.98 30.92
CA LYS A 121 1.19 -0.29 32.20
C LYS A 121 -0.16 0.12 32.83
N SER A 122 -1.22 0.31 32.04
CA SER A 122 -2.53 0.73 32.59
C SER A 122 -3.45 -0.42 32.97
N CYS A 123 -3.19 -1.66 32.55
CA CYS A 123 -4.11 -2.78 32.79
C CYS A 123 -3.45 -4.10 33.22
N GLY A 124 -2.13 -4.15 33.37
CA GLY A 124 -1.38 -5.26 33.99
C GLY A 124 -1.39 -6.60 33.23
N ARG A 125 -2.23 -6.78 32.21
CA ARG A 125 -2.36 -8.04 31.47
C ARG A 125 -1.40 -8.10 30.28
N GLY A 126 -0.67 -9.21 30.17
CA GLY A 126 0.18 -9.54 29.02
C GLY A 126 -0.63 -10.07 27.83
N PRO A 127 -0.03 -10.16 26.62
CA PRO A 127 -0.72 -10.64 25.44
C PRO A 127 -1.13 -12.12 25.60
N ARG A 128 -2.42 -12.43 25.36
CA ARG A 128 -2.93 -13.81 25.33
C ARG A 128 -2.18 -14.59 24.25
N LYS A 129 -1.51 -15.69 24.64
CA LYS A 129 -0.94 -16.65 23.69
C LYS A 129 -2.09 -17.37 22.97
N GLN A 130 -2.26 -17.12 21.68
CA GLN A 130 -2.99 -18.06 20.83
C GLN A 130 -1.96 -18.98 20.17
N PRO A 131 -2.08 -20.31 20.29
CA PRO A 131 -1.32 -21.21 19.44
C PRO A 131 -1.90 -21.15 18.02
N LEU A 132 -1.05 -20.87 17.03
CA LEU A 132 -1.40 -21.03 15.61
C LEU A 132 -1.15 -22.49 15.23
N SER A 133 -2.17 -23.36 15.39
CA SER A 133 -2.27 -24.59 14.59
C SER A 133 -2.80 -24.22 13.20
N LEU A 134 -2.19 -24.77 12.15
CA LEU A 134 -2.38 -24.36 10.76
C LEU A 134 -3.51 -25.08 10.02
N GLU A 135 -4.36 -25.84 10.68
CA GLU A 135 -5.46 -26.53 10.01
C GLU A 135 -6.81 -25.97 10.47
N GLY A 136 -7.55 -25.39 9.52
CA GLY A 136 -8.94 -24.96 9.73
C GLY A 136 -9.19 -23.45 9.75
N ARG A 137 -8.75 -22.69 8.72
CA ARG A 137 -9.20 -21.30 8.51
C ARG A 137 -10.52 -21.24 7.73
N SER A 138 -11.61 -21.70 8.34
CA SER A 138 -12.95 -21.61 7.74
C SER A 138 -13.67 -20.30 8.13
N ARG A 139 -13.74 -19.35 7.19
CA ARG A 139 -14.70 -18.21 7.02
C ARG A 139 -14.93 -17.19 8.16
N SER A 140 -14.63 -17.49 9.43
CA SER A 140 -14.99 -16.69 10.61
C SER A 140 -14.07 -15.47 10.84
N LEU A 141 -12.77 -15.62 10.58
CA LEU A 141 -11.75 -14.56 10.72
C LEU A 141 -11.95 -13.40 9.72
N VAL A 142 -12.41 -13.71 8.50
CA VAL A 142 -12.70 -12.68 7.48
C VAL A 142 -13.89 -11.82 7.92
N ARG A 143 -14.96 -12.43 8.47
CA ARG A 143 -16.11 -11.70 9.04
C ARG A 143 -15.72 -10.83 10.24
N MET A 144 -14.87 -11.32 11.15
CA MET A 144 -14.41 -10.53 12.31
C MET A 144 -13.59 -9.31 11.91
N ASN A 145 -12.70 -9.43 10.92
CA ASN A 145 -11.89 -8.31 10.47
C ASN A 145 -12.73 -7.25 9.72
N GLN A 146 -13.78 -7.68 9.01
CA GLN A 146 -14.74 -6.77 8.36
C GLN A 146 -15.63 -6.02 9.38
N GLN A 147 -16.05 -6.67 10.46
CA GLN A 147 -16.78 -6.00 11.56
C GLN A 147 -15.89 -4.99 12.30
N ARG A 148 -14.60 -5.29 12.47
CA ARG A 148 -13.64 -4.37 13.10
C ARG A 148 -13.41 -3.13 12.23
N TRP A 149 -13.32 -3.29 10.90
CA TRP A 149 -13.26 -2.16 9.96
C TRP A 149 -14.53 -1.31 10.00
N LYS A 150 -15.71 -1.94 9.98
CA LYS A 150 -17.02 -1.25 10.10
C LYS A 150 -17.20 -0.49 11.42
N ARG A 151 -16.58 -0.93 12.52
CA ARG A 151 -16.58 -0.21 13.81
C ARG A 151 -15.63 0.99 13.80
N LYS A 152 -14.47 0.86 13.16
CA LYS A 152 -13.44 1.92 13.11
C LYS A 152 -13.86 3.12 12.25
N HIS A 153 -14.68 2.89 11.23
CA HIS A 153 -15.17 3.92 10.30
C HIS A 153 -16.67 4.26 10.50
N ARG A 154 -17.25 3.93 11.66
CA ARG A 154 -18.66 4.26 11.96
C ARG A 154 -18.77 5.75 12.28
N LEU A 155 -19.61 6.48 11.53
CA LEU A 155 -19.91 7.88 11.83
C LEU A 155 -20.60 8.00 13.21
N PRO A 156 -20.24 9.01 14.04
CA PRO A 156 -20.90 9.24 15.33
C PRO A 156 -22.38 9.54 15.14
N SER A 157 -23.24 9.02 16.01
CA SER A 157 -24.68 9.28 15.94
C SER A 157 -25.00 10.76 16.21
N LEU A 158 -26.14 11.25 15.71
CA LEU A 158 -26.60 12.63 15.93
C LEU A 158 -26.66 13.01 17.42
N ARG A 159 -27.06 12.07 18.30
CA ARG A 159 -27.00 12.25 19.77
C ARG A 159 -25.57 12.48 20.27
N GLN A 160 -24.59 11.71 19.78
CA GLN A 160 -23.18 11.89 20.15
C GLN A 160 -22.59 13.20 19.61
N GLN A 161 -23.05 13.67 18.44
CA GLN A 161 -22.65 14.96 17.88
C GLN A 161 -23.25 16.13 18.70
N GLN A 162 -24.53 16.05 19.07
CA GLN A 162 -25.18 17.06 19.93
C GLN A 162 -24.54 17.16 21.31
N GLN A 163 -24.23 16.03 21.98
CA GLN A 163 -23.54 16.05 23.27
C GLN A 163 -22.14 16.70 23.18
N ARG A 164 -21.40 16.49 22.08
CA ARG A 164 -20.11 17.15 21.84
C ARG A 164 -20.24 18.66 21.64
N LEU A 165 -21.27 19.11 20.93
CA LEU A 165 -21.55 20.54 20.74
C LEU A 165 -21.97 21.21 22.07
N GLN A 166 -22.81 20.54 22.86
CA GLN A 166 -23.19 21.00 24.20
C GLN A 166 -21.97 21.09 25.14
N GLY A 167 -21.07 20.09 25.10
CA GLY A 167 -19.82 20.11 25.86
C GLY A 167 -18.86 21.22 25.43
N ARG A 168 -18.75 21.51 24.13
CA ARG A 168 -17.98 22.65 23.61
C ARG A 168 -18.56 24.00 24.05
N ARG A 169 -19.89 24.15 24.05
CA ARG A 169 -20.58 25.36 24.56
C ARG A 169 -20.32 25.59 26.05
N ARG A 170 -20.39 24.53 26.87
CA ARG A 170 -20.06 24.62 28.31
C ARG A 170 -18.63 25.08 28.57
N LYS A 171 -17.65 24.55 27.82
CA LYS A 171 -16.23 24.98 27.93
C LYS A 171 -15.97 26.42 27.48
N LEU A 172 -16.75 26.95 26.54
CA LEU A 172 -16.65 28.34 26.09
C LEU A 172 -17.28 29.32 27.09
N LEU A 173 -18.38 28.93 27.74
CA LEU A 173 -19.02 29.71 28.81
C LEU A 173 -18.11 29.85 30.02
N THR A 174 -17.46 28.78 30.46
CA THR A 174 -16.50 28.84 31.59
C THR A 174 -15.26 29.65 31.24
N LYS A 175 -14.73 29.55 30.00
CA LYS A 175 -13.65 30.44 29.53
C LYS A 175 -14.05 31.92 29.48
N LYS A 176 -15.29 32.24 29.09
CA LYS A 176 -15.80 33.62 29.11
C LYS A 176 -15.99 34.15 30.55
N GLN A 177 -16.44 33.30 31.48
CA GLN A 177 -16.56 33.66 32.90
C GLN A 177 -15.20 33.89 33.55
N LEU A 178 -14.18 33.09 33.24
CA LEU A 178 -12.80 33.32 33.71
C LEU A 178 -12.19 34.62 33.13
N ARG A 179 -12.55 34.99 31.90
CA ARG A 179 -12.09 36.25 31.28
C ARG A 179 -12.76 37.51 31.85
N ARG A 180 -13.91 37.39 32.54
CA ARG A 180 -14.60 38.52 33.21
C ARG A 180 -14.19 38.73 34.67
N LYS A 181 -13.39 37.82 35.24
CA LYS A 181 -12.85 37.89 36.62
C LYS A 181 -11.37 38.34 36.67
N ARG A 182 -10.86 38.88 35.57
CA ARG A 182 -9.59 39.61 35.47
C ARG A 182 -9.92 41.04 35.07
#